data_AF-A0A2S8W773-F1
#
_entry.id   AF-A0A2S8W773-F1
#
_cell.length_a   1.000
_cell.length_b   1.000
_cell.length_c   1.000
_cell.angle_alpha   90.00
_cell.angle_beta   90.00
_cell.angle_gamma   90.00
#
_symmetry.space_group_name_H-M   'P 1'
#
loop_
_entity.id
_entity.type
_entity.pdbx_description
1 polymer ?
#
loop_
_entity_poly.entity_id
_entity_poly.type
_entity_poly.pdbx_seq_one_letter_code
_entity_poly.pdbx_strand_id
1 'polypeptide(L)'
;MTSYVTGDIFVLSPPQQTLKAWAPFWDCVSILFQFQNSDVADGDEELPEWRIYWVAGLALLRTVGHVLAKVDAKTSPKHTDAVGALWTDFHADRARSAIFWNFIERERNSLLKTYSFGARLARNDGGYAFVEFEDGVDAFQLFREAVYWWRYNLMALEREIAERP
;
A
#
# COMPACT_ATOMS: atom_id res chain seq x y z
N MET A 1 -10.98 -6.90 -10.25
CA MET A 1 -10.67 -6.26 -8.95
C MET A 1 -11.31 -4.89 -8.97
N THR A 2 -12.00 -4.46 -7.91
CA THR A 2 -12.49 -3.07 -7.84
C THR A 2 -11.27 -2.15 -7.71
N SER A 3 -11.15 -1.14 -8.59
CA SER A 3 -10.09 -0.13 -8.48
C SER A 3 -10.44 0.86 -7.37
N TYR A 4 -9.44 1.23 -6.58
CA TYR A 4 -9.56 2.25 -5.53
C TYR A 4 -9.01 3.60 -5.99
N VAL A 5 -8.40 3.66 -7.19
CA VAL A 5 -7.84 4.87 -7.77
C VAL A 5 -8.95 5.88 -8.06
N THR A 6 -9.03 6.91 -7.23
CA THR A 6 -10.12 7.89 -7.23
C THR A 6 -9.59 9.27 -6.82
N GLY A 7 -9.81 10.32 -7.62
CA GLY A 7 -9.19 11.62 -7.35
C GLY A 7 -7.65 11.58 -7.39
N ASP A 8 -7.02 12.74 -7.24
CA ASP A 8 -5.56 12.86 -7.29
C ASP A 8 -4.94 12.65 -5.90
N ILE A 9 -4.14 11.60 -5.72
CA ILE A 9 -3.49 11.28 -4.45
C ILE A 9 -2.41 12.29 -4.01
N PHE A 10 -1.90 13.10 -4.94
CA PHE A 10 -0.87 14.10 -4.65
C PHE A 10 -1.45 15.46 -4.24
N VAL A 11 -2.74 15.69 -4.49
CA VAL A 11 -3.39 16.99 -4.23
C VAL A 11 -4.56 16.86 -3.26
N LEU A 12 -5.27 15.73 -3.26
CA LEU A 12 -6.39 15.52 -2.37
C LEU A 12 -5.90 15.34 -0.93
N SER A 13 -6.27 16.28 -0.06
CA SER A 13 -6.12 16.14 1.38
C SER A 13 -7.38 15.53 1.99
N PRO A 14 -7.31 14.35 2.61
CA PRO A 14 -8.42 13.80 3.38
C PRO A 14 -8.91 14.79 4.45
N PRO A 15 -10.24 14.93 4.63
CA PRO A 15 -10.82 15.98 5.47
C PRO A 15 -10.51 15.81 6.95
N GLN A 16 -10.24 14.58 7.40
CA GLN A 16 -9.91 14.25 8.77
C GLN A 16 -8.72 13.29 8.81
N GLN A 17 -7.72 13.62 9.63
CA GLN A 17 -6.48 12.85 9.77
C GLN A 17 -6.01 12.85 11.24
N THR A 18 -6.80 12.20 12.11
CA THR A 18 -6.50 12.09 13.55
C THR A 18 -5.71 10.83 13.90
N LEU A 19 -5.76 9.79 13.08
CA LEU A 19 -5.01 8.55 13.23
C LEU A 19 -3.51 8.77 12.96
N LYS A 20 -2.64 8.19 13.80
CA LYS A 20 -1.19 8.24 13.58
C LYS A 20 -0.76 7.48 12.33
N ALA A 21 -1.57 6.52 11.87
CA ALA A 21 -1.32 5.77 10.63
C ALA A 21 -1.29 6.64 9.36
N TRP A 22 -1.77 7.88 9.40
CA TRP A 22 -1.63 8.83 8.29
C TRP A 22 -0.17 9.21 7.99
N ALA A 23 0.70 9.23 9.00
CA ALA A 23 2.12 9.55 8.81
C ALA A 23 2.84 8.56 7.87
N PRO A 24 2.88 7.24 8.15
CA PRO A 24 3.47 6.28 7.20
C PRO A 24 2.68 6.16 5.89
N PHE A 25 1.41 6.54 5.85
CA PHE A 25 0.66 6.63 4.60
C PHE A 25 1.22 7.73 3.68
N TRP A 26 1.52 8.92 4.18
CA TRP A 26 2.10 9.99 3.36
C TRP A 26 3.50 9.65 2.85
N ASP A 27 4.26 8.87 3.61
CA ASP A 27 5.51 8.29 3.10
C ASP A 27 5.25 7.30 1.96
N CYS A 28 4.16 6.51 2.00
CA CYS A 28 3.76 5.66 0.87
C CYS A 28 3.45 6.50 -0.38
N VAL A 29 2.77 7.65 -0.21
CA VAL A 29 2.50 8.59 -1.32
C VAL A 29 3.80 9.16 -1.88
N SER A 30 4.77 9.47 -1.01
CA SER A 30 6.09 9.95 -1.43
C SER A 30 6.85 8.88 -2.21
N ILE A 31 6.83 7.62 -1.77
CA ILE A 31 7.41 6.50 -2.53
C ILE A 31 6.70 6.30 -3.86
N LEU A 32 5.37 6.40 -3.90
CA LEU A 32 4.60 6.33 -5.14
C LEU A 32 5.05 7.40 -6.14
N PHE A 33 5.25 8.65 -5.67
CA PHE A 33 5.78 9.72 -6.50
C PHE A 33 7.18 9.40 -7.03
N GLN A 34 8.10 8.97 -6.17
CA GLN A 34 9.46 8.63 -6.59
C GLN A 34 9.45 7.52 -7.64
N PHE A 35 8.65 6.48 -7.42
CA PHE A 35 8.58 5.35 -8.32
C PHE A 35 7.92 5.69 -9.67
N GLN A 36 6.98 6.66 -9.70
CA GLN A 36 6.42 7.18 -10.96
C GLN A 36 7.39 8.01 -11.79
N ASN A 37 8.37 8.64 -11.14
CA ASN A 37 9.24 9.64 -11.74
C ASN A 37 10.69 9.17 -11.83
N SER A 38 10.95 7.88 -11.56
CA SER A 38 12.28 7.27 -11.70
C SER A 38 12.24 6.21 -12.80
N ASP A 39 13.31 6.16 -13.58
CA ASP A 39 13.53 5.07 -14.52
C ASP A 39 13.90 3.79 -13.75
N VAL A 40 13.49 2.65 -14.30
CA VAL A 40 13.83 1.32 -13.76
C VAL A 40 14.98 0.66 -14.53
N ALA A 41 15.38 1.25 -15.66
CA ALA A 41 16.48 0.81 -16.50
C ALA A 41 17.05 1.97 -17.33
N ASP A 42 18.34 1.92 -17.64
CA ASP A 42 19.01 2.77 -18.63
C ASP A 42 19.55 1.87 -19.76
N GLY A 43 18.98 1.99 -20.96
CA GLY A 43 19.23 1.04 -22.04
C GLY A 43 18.89 -0.38 -21.60
N ASP A 44 19.87 -1.29 -21.65
CA ASP A 44 19.75 -2.69 -21.20
C ASP A 44 20.07 -2.91 -19.71
N GLU A 45 20.60 -1.90 -19.03
CA GLU A 45 21.04 -1.98 -17.63
C GLU A 45 19.86 -1.72 -16.68
N GLU A 46 19.68 -2.59 -15.68
CA GLU A 46 18.70 -2.38 -14.60
C GLU A 46 19.21 -1.33 -13.61
N LEU A 47 18.37 -0.33 -13.32
CA LEU A 47 18.65 0.67 -12.29
C LEU A 47 18.15 0.14 -10.93
N PRO A 48 19.04 -0.22 -9.97
CA PRO A 48 18.65 -0.90 -8.75
C PRO A 48 17.79 -0.06 -7.78
N GLU A 49 17.68 1.25 -7.99
CA GLU A 49 16.95 2.21 -7.18
C GLU A 49 15.48 1.80 -6.99
N TRP A 50 14.86 1.23 -8.03
CA TRP A 50 13.47 0.79 -7.95
C TRP A 50 13.27 -0.27 -6.86
N ARG A 51 14.27 -1.12 -6.59
CA ARG A 51 14.21 -2.13 -5.52
C ARG A 51 14.19 -1.48 -4.14
N ILE A 52 14.90 -0.36 -3.97
CA ILE A 52 14.90 0.40 -2.71
C ILE A 52 13.52 1.01 -2.48
N TYR A 53 12.93 1.63 -3.52
CA TYR A 53 11.56 2.15 -3.44
C TYR A 53 10.54 1.04 -3.18
N TRP A 54 10.71 -0.12 -3.81
CA TRP A 54 9.86 -1.28 -3.58
C TRP A 54 9.90 -1.77 -2.13
N VAL A 55 11.12 -1.94 -1.58
CA VAL A 55 11.32 -2.35 -0.18
C VAL A 55 10.71 -1.33 0.78
N ALA A 56 11.01 -0.04 0.58
CA ALA A 56 10.49 1.04 1.42
C ALA A 56 8.96 1.11 1.34
N GLY A 57 8.40 1.07 0.13
CA GLY A 57 6.96 1.10 -0.11
C GLY A 57 6.23 -0.06 0.57
N LEU A 58 6.70 -1.30 0.39
CA LEU A 58 6.09 -2.47 1.05
C LEU A 58 6.20 -2.41 2.58
N ALA A 59 7.33 -1.96 3.10
CA ALA A 59 7.52 -1.78 4.54
C ALA A 59 6.55 -0.72 5.10
N LEU A 60 6.37 0.41 4.40
CA LEU A 60 5.48 1.49 4.81
C LEU A 60 4.00 1.07 4.70
N LEU A 61 3.58 0.41 3.61
CA LEU A 61 2.23 -0.16 3.47
C LEU A 61 1.91 -1.10 4.65
N ARG A 62 2.89 -1.90 5.10
CA ARG A 62 2.71 -2.76 6.27
C ARG A 62 2.71 -1.99 7.58
N THR A 63 3.48 -0.92 7.65
CA THR A 63 3.58 -0.02 8.81
C THR A 63 2.25 0.69 9.07
N VAL A 64 1.53 1.14 8.03
CA VAL A 64 0.17 1.72 8.18
C VAL A 64 -0.73 0.78 8.99
N GLY A 65 -0.88 -0.47 8.55
CA GLY A 65 -1.68 -1.46 9.28
C GLY A 65 -1.12 -1.79 10.68
N HIS A 66 0.20 -1.79 10.85
CA HIS A 66 0.80 -2.01 12.17
C HIS A 66 0.49 -0.88 13.16
N VAL A 67 0.63 0.38 12.72
CA VAL A 67 0.32 1.57 13.53
C VAL A 67 -1.15 1.58 13.91
N LEU A 68 -2.06 1.28 12.97
CA LEU A 68 -3.48 1.11 13.28
C LEU A 68 -3.70 0.08 14.41
N ALA A 69 -3.18 -1.13 14.24
CA ALA A 69 -3.44 -2.24 15.16
C ALA A 69 -2.75 -2.11 16.53
N LYS A 70 -1.60 -1.43 16.61
CA LYS A 70 -0.74 -1.44 17.81
C LYS A 70 -0.58 -0.10 18.50
N VAL A 71 -0.91 0.99 17.80
CA VAL A 71 -0.81 2.35 18.32
C VAL A 71 -2.19 2.99 18.37
N ASP A 72 -2.86 3.18 17.23
CA ASP A 72 -4.13 3.90 17.18
C ASP A 72 -5.25 3.15 17.91
N ALA A 73 -5.30 1.82 17.80
CA ALA A 73 -6.26 0.99 18.53
C ALA A 73 -6.21 1.19 20.05
N LYS A 74 -5.08 1.66 20.61
CA LYS A 74 -4.91 1.87 22.06
C LYS A 74 -5.33 3.27 22.52
N THR A 75 -5.69 4.17 21.61
CA THR A 75 -6.03 5.56 21.93
C THR A 75 -7.30 5.67 22.79
N SER A 76 -8.32 4.85 22.51
CA SER A 76 -9.56 4.78 23.28
C SER A 76 -10.34 3.49 22.97
N PRO A 77 -11.35 3.11 23.77
CA PRO A 77 -12.21 1.96 23.46
C PRO A 77 -12.86 2.05 22.08
N LYS A 78 -13.30 3.25 21.66
CA LYS A 78 -13.86 3.48 20.32
C LYS A 78 -12.88 3.11 19.21
N HIS A 79 -11.60 3.46 19.38
CA HIS A 79 -10.56 3.11 18.41
C HIS A 79 -10.27 1.61 18.42
N THR A 80 -10.23 0.98 19.61
CA THR A 80 -10.05 -0.46 19.72
C THR A 80 -11.13 -1.20 18.94
N ASP A 81 -12.39 -0.81 19.13
CA ASP A 81 -13.53 -1.46 18.49
C ASP A 81 -13.53 -1.24 16.96
N ALA A 82 -13.33 -0.01 16.49
CA ALA A 82 -13.36 0.31 15.06
C ALA A 82 -12.19 -0.36 14.31
N VAL A 83 -10.98 -0.30 14.86
CA VAL A 83 -9.83 -1.02 14.28
C VAL A 83 -10.07 -2.53 14.32
N GLY A 84 -10.64 -3.05 15.41
CA GLY A 84 -11.02 -4.45 15.53
C GLY A 84 -12.00 -4.89 14.43
N ALA A 85 -13.05 -4.11 14.19
CA ALA A 85 -14.05 -4.35 13.15
C ALA A 85 -13.40 -4.36 11.75
N LEU A 86 -12.54 -3.38 11.44
CA LEU A 86 -11.80 -3.34 10.18
C LEU A 86 -10.98 -4.63 9.95
N TRP A 87 -10.29 -5.12 10.98
CA TRP A 87 -9.55 -6.37 10.88
C TRP A 87 -10.46 -7.58 10.73
N THR A 88 -11.59 -7.62 11.45
CA THR A 88 -12.59 -8.68 11.29
C THR A 88 -13.10 -8.73 9.85
N ASP A 89 -13.40 -7.59 9.25
CA ASP A 89 -13.87 -7.51 7.86
C ASP A 89 -12.82 -8.02 6.87
N PHE A 90 -11.55 -7.68 7.08
CA PHE A 90 -10.46 -8.19 6.23
C PHE A 90 -10.34 -9.72 6.29
N HIS A 91 -10.66 -10.33 7.42
CA HIS A 91 -10.62 -11.78 7.59
C HIS A 91 -11.89 -12.47 7.11
N ALA A 92 -13.05 -11.82 7.24
CA ALA A 92 -14.34 -12.34 6.84
C ALA A 92 -14.45 -12.51 5.31
N ASP A 93 -13.86 -11.59 4.53
CA ASP A 93 -13.85 -11.66 3.07
C ASP A 93 -12.49 -11.29 2.49
N ARG A 94 -11.63 -12.31 2.35
CA ARG A 94 -10.29 -12.13 1.78
C ARG A 94 -10.30 -11.71 0.31
N ALA A 95 -11.36 -12.01 -0.44
CA ALA A 95 -11.46 -11.61 -1.83
C ALA A 95 -11.69 -10.09 -1.94
N ARG A 96 -12.53 -9.51 -1.07
CA ARG A 96 -12.70 -8.06 -0.97
C ARG A 96 -11.46 -7.34 -0.44
N SER A 97 -10.71 -7.98 0.46
CA SER A 97 -9.42 -7.48 0.97
C SER A 97 -8.20 -8.08 0.26
N ALA A 98 -8.33 -8.42 -1.02
CA ALA A 98 -7.26 -9.08 -1.78
C ALA A 98 -5.98 -8.23 -1.88
N ILE A 99 -6.08 -6.90 -1.92
CA ILE A 99 -4.91 -6.00 -1.88
C ILE A 99 -4.08 -6.24 -0.62
N PHE A 100 -4.73 -6.41 0.54
CA PHE A 100 -4.01 -6.70 1.78
C PHE A 100 -3.37 -8.09 1.75
N TRP A 101 -4.16 -9.13 1.46
CA TRP A 101 -3.70 -10.52 1.61
C TRP A 101 -2.78 -10.98 0.49
N ASN A 102 -3.17 -10.73 -0.76
CA ASN A 102 -2.49 -11.25 -1.93
C ASN A 102 -1.33 -10.36 -2.36
N PHE A 103 -1.29 -9.09 -1.95
CA PHE A 103 -0.19 -8.19 -2.27
C PHE A 103 0.59 -7.78 -1.02
N ILE A 104 0.04 -6.91 -0.17
CA ILE A 104 0.81 -6.30 0.93
C ILE A 104 1.43 -7.35 1.86
N GLU A 105 0.63 -8.29 2.35
CA GLU A 105 1.09 -9.30 3.30
C GLU A 105 1.99 -10.36 2.63
N ARG A 106 1.64 -10.78 1.40
CA ARG A 106 2.43 -11.77 0.64
C ARG A 106 3.81 -11.22 0.27
N GLU A 107 3.86 -10.08 -0.40
CA GLU A 107 5.11 -9.48 -0.89
C GLU A 107 6.01 -9.09 0.28
N ARG A 108 5.44 -8.51 1.35
CA ARG A 108 6.20 -8.23 2.57
C ARG A 108 6.77 -9.50 3.18
N ASN A 109 6.01 -10.60 3.22
CA ASN A 109 6.51 -11.87 3.76
C ASN A 109 7.65 -12.44 2.91
N SER A 110 7.53 -12.41 1.59
CA SER A 110 8.61 -12.83 0.69
C SER A 110 9.86 -11.97 0.91
N LEU A 111 9.70 -10.65 0.90
CA LEU A 111 10.81 -9.73 1.04
C LEU A 111 11.50 -9.82 2.41
N LEU A 112 10.74 -9.76 3.51
CA LEU A 112 11.35 -9.67 4.84
C LEU A 112 11.74 -11.02 5.44
N LYS A 113 11.16 -12.13 4.99
CA LYS A 113 11.48 -13.47 5.52
C LYS A 113 12.48 -14.22 4.65
N THR A 114 12.50 -13.98 3.33
CA THR A 114 13.37 -14.72 2.40
C THR A 114 14.22 -13.82 1.53
N TYR A 115 14.13 -12.49 1.67
CA TYR A 115 14.81 -11.53 0.80
C TYR A 115 14.60 -11.83 -0.67
N SER A 116 13.34 -12.12 -1.03
CA SER A 116 12.93 -12.44 -2.40
C SER A 116 11.92 -11.41 -2.88
N PHE A 117 12.06 -11.01 -4.14
CA PHE A 117 11.15 -10.09 -4.79
C PHE A 117 10.20 -10.91 -5.67
N GLY A 118 8.89 -10.79 -5.46
CA GLY A 118 7.91 -11.30 -6.42
C GLY A 118 7.88 -10.48 -7.72
N ALA A 119 8.28 -9.21 -7.62
CA ALA A 119 8.38 -8.26 -8.72
C ALA A 119 9.75 -8.37 -9.43
N ARG A 120 9.75 -8.26 -10.76
CA ARG A 120 10.94 -8.30 -11.61
C ARG A 120 10.90 -7.24 -12.70
N LEU A 121 12.08 -6.86 -13.19
CA LEU A 121 12.20 -6.03 -14.40
C LEU A 121 11.69 -6.83 -15.61
N ALA A 122 10.92 -6.17 -16.45
CA ALA A 122 10.43 -6.66 -17.73
C ALA A 122 10.50 -5.56 -18.79
N ARG A 123 10.36 -5.97 -20.05
CA ARG A 123 10.35 -5.06 -21.20
C ARG A 123 9.21 -5.43 -22.13
N ASN A 124 8.60 -4.43 -22.74
CA ASN A 124 7.60 -4.64 -23.78
C ASN A 124 8.27 -4.70 -25.16
N ASP A 125 7.49 -5.00 -26.20
CA ASP A 125 7.97 -5.07 -27.59
C ASP A 125 8.62 -3.76 -28.09
N GLY A 126 8.32 -2.63 -27.43
CA GLY A 126 8.92 -1.32 -27.71
C GLY A 126 10.21 -1.03 -26.94
N GLY A 127 10.71 -1.98 -26.14
CA GLY A 127 11.94 -1.83 -25.34
C GLY A 127 11.75 -1.04 -24.04
N TYR A 128 10.54 -0.55 -23.75
CA TYR A 128 10.25 0.17 -22.51
C TYR A 128 10.30 -0.79 -21.32
N ALA A 129 11.10 -0.43 -20.32
CA ALA A 129 11.29 -1.21 -19.12
C ALA A 129 10.23 -0.86 -18.06
N PHE A 130 9.70 -1.88 -17.41
CA PHE A 130 8.72 -1.76 -16.32
C PHE A 130 8.90 -2.90 -15.32
N VAL A 131 8.15 -2.86 -14.22
CA VAL A 131 8.23 -3.88 -13.16
C VAL A 131 6.93 -4.66 -13.13
N GLU A 132 7.01 -5.98 -13.23
CA GLU A 132 5.86 -6.89 -13.21
C GLU A 132 6.06 -8.07 -12.27
N PHE A 133 4.96 -8.73 -11.93
CA PHE A 133 4.98 -10.04 -11.29
C PHE A 133 5.11 -11.16 -12.33
N GLU A 134 5.39 -12.38 -11.86
CA GLU A 134 5.49 -13.57 -12.73
C GLU A 134 4.22 -13.82 -13.55
N ASP A 135 3.05 -13.48 -13.01
CA ASP A 135 1.75 -13.59 -13.68
C ASP A 135 1.45 -12.43 -14.66
N GLY A 136 2.42 -11.54 -14.91
CA GLY A 136 2.30 -10.40 -15.81
C GLY A 136 1.53 -9.22 -15.22
N VAL A 137 1.19 -9.26 -13.93
CA VAL A 137 0.56 -8.12 -13.26
C VAL A 137 1.56 -6.99 -13.12
N ASP A 138 1.18 -5.80 -13.55
CA ASP A 138 1.96 -4.56 -13.35
C ASP A 138 2.14 -4.28 -11.85
N ALA A 139 3.39 -4.40 -11.39
CA ALA A 139 3.72 -4.29 -9.99
C ALA A 139 3.59 -2.86 -9.48
N PHE A 140 3.90 -1.88 -10.34
CA PHE A 140 3.75 -0.47 -10.02
C PHE A 140 2.27 -0.09 -9.88
N GLN A 141 1.43 -0.53 -10.81
CA GLN A 141 -0.01 -0.28 -10.74
C GLN A 141 -0.63 -0.96 -9.50
N LEU A 142 -0.18 -2.16 -9.13
CA LEU A 142 -0.66 -2.82 -7.91
C LEU A 142 -0.21 -2.09 -6.63
N PHE A 143 1.01 -1.57 -6.61
CA PHE A 143 1.48 -0.70 -5.52
C PHE A 143 0.62 0.57 -5.42
N ARG A 144 0.34 1.24 -6.54
CA ARG A 144 -0.56 2.39 -6.60
C ARG A 144 -1.94 2.06 -6.03
N GLU A 145 -2.56 0.98 -6.48
CA GLU A 145 -3.86 0.52 -5.96
C GLU A 145 -3.79 0.31 -4.44
N ALA A 146 -2.70 -0.23 -3.92
CA ALA A 146 -2.53 -0.44 -2.48
C ALA A 146 -2.43 0.88 -1.67
N VAL A 147 -1.76 1.91 -2.20
CA VAL A 147 -1.75 3.23 -1.56
C VAL A 147 -3.16 3.82 -1.54
N TYR A 148 -3.87 3.79 -2.66
CA TYR A 148 -5.26 4.28 -2.71
C TYR A 148 -6.21 3.48 -1.82
N TRP A 149 -6.02 2.17 -1.74
CA TRP A 149 -6.76 1.29 -0.85
C TRP A 149 -6.55 1.66 0.62
N TRP A 150 -5.32 1.94 1.05
CA TRP A 150 -5.10 2.43 2.41
C TRP A 150 -5.75 3.78 2.66
N ARG A 151 -5.67 4.73 1.71
CA ARG A 151 -6.36 6.02 1.85
C ARG A 151 -7.87 5.83 2.08
N TYR A 152 -8.50 4.96 1.29
CA TYR A 152 -9.92 4.63 1.44
C TYR A 152 -10.22 4.08 2.84
N ASN A 153 -9.45 3.10 3.31
CA ASN A 153 -9.68 2.48 4.62
C ASN A 153 -9.41 3.45 5.77
N LEU A 154 -8.37 4.28 5.69
CA LEU A 154 -8.09 5.30 6.69
C LEU A 154 -9.22 6.34 6.77
N MET A 155 -9.70 6.84 5.63
CA MET A 155 -10.84 7.77 5.61
C MET A 155 -12.12 7.14 6.16
N ALA A 156 -12.39 5.88 5.82
CA ALA A 156 -13.54 5.15 6.34
C ALA A 156 -13.46 4.98 7.87
N LEU A 157 -12.26 4.67 8.38
CA LEU A 157 -12.02 4.46 9.80
C LEU A 157 -12.10 5.77 10.62
N GLU A 158 -11.60 6.89 10.09
CA GLU A 158 -11.78 8.22 10.71
C GLU A 158 -13.26 8.55 10.91
N ARG A 159 -14.07 8.33 9.87
CA ARG A 159 -15.52 8.52 9.93
C ARG A 159 -16.17 7.58 10.94
N GLU A 160 -15.83 6.29 10.93
CA GLU A 160 -16.40 5.33 11.88
C GLU A 160 -16.09 5.74 13.32
N ILE A 161 -14.86 6.13 13.62
CA ILE A 161 -14.45 6.56 14.96
C ILE A 161 -15.18 7.84 15.39
N ALA A 162 -15.37 8.79 14.47
CA ALA A 162 -16.07 10.05 14.75
C ALA A 162 -17.58 9.84 15.00
N GLU A 163 -18.20 8.90 14.29
CA GLU A 163 -19.64 8.59 14.41
C GLU A 163 -19.95 7.61 15.55
N ARG A 164 -18.95 6.87 16.06
CA ARG A 164 -19.14 5.90 17.14
C ARG A 164 -19.55 6.60 18.45
N PRO A 165 -20.62 6.15 19.13
CA PRO A 165 -21.11 6.75 20.36
C PRO A 165 -20.12 6.65 21.51
#